data_AF-A0A848N8M6-F1
#
_entry.id   AF-A0A848N8M6-F1
#
_cell.length_a   1.000
_cell.length_b   1.000
_cell.length_c   1.000
_cell.angle_alpha   90.00
_cell.angle_beta   90.00
_cell.angle_gamma   90.00
#
_symmetry.space_group_name_H-M   'P 1'
#
loop_
_entity.id
_entity.type
_entity.pdbx_description
1 polymer ?
#
loop_
_entity_poly.entity_id
_entity_poly.type
_entity_poly.pdbx_seq_one_letter_code
_entity_poly.pdbx_strand_id
1 'polypeptide(L)'
;MSLPDYFHNIRTYLLAYADHLTYTNSVGLGDYNIFAENLFKDLLNVLFDWNLINANSQRRNQKSYDLISKSKNVYIQITANKNHKSKYENKLDLHKSDFIF
;
A
#
# COMPACT_ATOMS: atom_id res chain seq x y z
N MET A 1 -12.14 9.40 -25.58
CA MET A 1 -11.24 10.18 -24.71
C MET A 1 -9.87 10.24 -25.37
N SER A 2 -9.22 11.39 -25.35
CA SER A 2 -7.84 11.56 -25.79
C SER A 2 -6.85 11.07 -24.72
N LEU A 3 -5.60 10.81 -25.09
CA LEU A 3 -4.54 10.47 -24.13
C LEU A 3 -4.40 11.52 -23.00
N PRO A 4 -4.41 12.84 -23.30
CA PRO A 4 -4.50 13.87 -22.26
C PRO A 4 -5.69 13.70 -21.30
N ASP A 5 -6.87 13.33 -21.81
CA ASP A 5 -8.06 13.14 -20.97
C ASP A 5 -7.88 11.95 -20.02
N TYR A 6 -7.28 10.84 -20.49
CA TYR A 6 -6.99 9.69 -19.64
C TYR A 6 -6.02 10.06 -18.53
N PHE A 7 -4.91 10.73 -18.87
CA PHE A 7 -3.94 11.16 -17.87
C PHE A 7 -4.57 12.10 -16.84
N HIS A 8 -5.33 13.09 -17.31
CA HIS A 8 -6.06 14.01 -16.43
C HIS A 8 -6.98 13.26 -15.47
N ASN A 9 -7.81 12.35 -15.99
CA ASN A 9 -8.78 11.61 -15.17
C ASN A 9 -8.09 10.69 -14.16
N ILE A 10 -7.10 9.90 -14.59
CA ILE A 10 -6.34 9.02 -13.69
C ILE A 10 -5.70 9.83 -12.56
N ARG A 11 -5.02 10.94 -12.90
CA ARG A 11 -4.41 11.83 -11.91
C ARG A 11 -5.45 12.38 -10.94
N THR A 12 -6.56 12.92 -11.45
CA THR A 12 -7.61 13.54 -10.64
C THR A 12 -8.23 12.54 -9.67
N TYR A 13 -8.58 11.34 -10.13
CA TYR A 13 -9.20 10.32 -9.27
C TYR A 13 -8.22 9.77 -8.23
N LEU A 14 -6.96 9.54 -8.59
CA LEU A 14 -5.95 9.07 -7.63
C LEU A 14 -5.67 10.12 -6.53
N LEU A 15 -5.60 11.40 -6.89
CA LEU A 15 -5.43 12.47 -5.91
C LEU A 15 -6.63 12.60 -4.97
N ALA A 16 -7.86 12.62 -5.52
CA ALA A 16 -9.08 12.67 -4.73
C ALA A 16 -9.18 11.47 -3.76
N TYR A 17 -8.80 10.27 -4.21
CA TYR A 17 -8.79 9.09 -3.37
C TYR A 17 -7.75 9.17 -2.24
N ALA A 18 -6.55 9.69 -2.51
CA ALA A 18 -5.52 9.88 -1.50
C ALA A 18 -5.95 10.89 -0.41
N ASP A 19 -6.63 11.97 -0.79
CA ASP A 19 -7.18 12.94 0.15
C ASP A 19 -8.30 12.30 1.01
N HIS A 20 -9.17 11.51 0.38
CA HIS A 20 -10.20 10.75 1.09
C HIS A 20 -9.59 9.78 2.11
N LEU A 21 -8.56 9.01 1.75
CA LEU A 21 -7.86 8.12 2.68
C LEU A 21 -7.22 8.86 3.86
N THR A 22 -6.67 10.05 3.61
CA THR A 22 -6.08 10.88 4.67
C THR A 22 -7.17 11.32 5.65
N TYR A 23 -8.31 11.77 5.13
CA TYR A 23 -9.46 12.18 5.93
C TYR A 23 -10.05 11.01 6.73
N THR A 24 -10.35 9.87 6.09
CA THR A 24 -10.94 8.70 6.77
C THR A 24 -10.03 8.17 7.88
N ASN A 25 -8.72 8.18 7.66
CA ASN A 25 -7.76 7.82 8.69
C ASN A 25 -7.75 8.81 9.87
N SER A 26 -7.89 10.12 9.61
CA SER A 26 -7.96 11.13 10.68
C SER A 26 -9.20 11.00 11.57
N VAL A 27 -10.28 10.43 11.05
CA VAL A 27 -11.53 10.19 11.79
C VAL A 27 -11.65 8.76 12.34
N GLY A 28 -10.60 7.95 12.22
CA GLY A 28 -10.53 6.60 12.79
C GLY A 28 -11.22 5.49 11.98
N LEU A 29 -11.60 5.75 10.72
CA LEU A 29 -12.21 4.75 9.83
C LEU A 29 -11.12 3.92 9.13
N GLY A 30 -10.50 3.01 9.89
CA GLY A 30 -9.34 2.21 9.46
C GLY A 30 -9.62 1.20 8.34
N ASP A 31 -10.88 0.83 8.10
CA ASP A 31 -11.28 -0.13 7.06
C ASP A 31 -10.93 0.35 5.63
N TYR A 32 -10.79 1.67 5.44
CA TYR A 32 -10.41 2.26 4.16
C TYR A 32 -8.99 1.93 3.71
N ASN A 33 -8.11 1.51 4.62
CA ASN A 33 -6.76 1.07 4.25
C ASN A 33 -6.80 -0.24 3.46
N ILE A 34 -7.71 -1.16 3.77
CA ILE A 34 -7.90 -2.43 3.00
C ILE A 34 -8.40 -2.13 1.58
N PHE A 35 -9.26 -1.13 1.42
CA PHE A 35 -9.68 -0.67 0.10
C PHE A 35 -8.50 -0.10 -0.70
N ALA A 36 -7.63 0.67 -0.05
CA ALA A 36 -6.42 1.21 -0.68
C ALA A 36 -5.47 0.09 -1.12
N GLU A 37 -5.23 -0.90 -0.26
CA GLU A 37 -4.41 -2.08 -0.58
C GLU A 37 -4.94 -2.79 -1.83
N ASN A 38 -6.25 -3.03 -1.91
CA ASN A 38 -6.85 -3.70 -3.06
C ASN A 38 -6.79 -2.85 -4.34
N LEU A 39 -7.05 -1.54 -4.25
CA LEU A 39 -6.94 -0.64 -5.40
C LEU A 39 -5.52 -0.66 -5.98
N PHE A 40 -4.49 -0.52 -5.14
CA PHE A 40 -3.10 -0.52 -5.61
C PHE A 40 -2.66 -1.90 -6.10
N LYS A 41 -3.15 -2.99 -5.50
CA LYS A 41 -2.92 -4.35 -6.00
C LYS A 41 -3.41 -4.50 -7.44
N ASP A 42 -4.65 -4.11 -7.72
CA ASP A 42 -5.24 -4.25 -9.04
C ASP A 42 -4.56 -3.31 -10.06
N LEU A 43 -4.28 -2.06 -9.67
CA LEU A 43 -3.57 -1.09 -10.52
C LEU A 43 -2.17 -1.59 -10.91
N LEU A 44 -1.37 -2.06 -9.95
CA LEU A 44 -0.01 -2.52 -10.21
C LEU A 44 0.01 -3.83 -11.01
N ASN A 45 -0.98 -4.69 -10.83
CA ASN A 45 -1.14 -5.87 -11.68
C ASN A 45 -1.45 -5.49 -13.13
N VAL A 46 -2.30 -4.49 -13.36
CA VAL A 46 -2.58 -3.99 -14.72
C VAL A 46 -1.32 -3.38 -15.36
N LEU A 47 -0.53 -2.62 -14.60
CA LEU A 47 0.62 -1.90 -15.15
C LEU A 47 1.84 -2.79 -15.38
N PHE A 48 2.06 -3.79 -14.52
CA PHE A 48 3.32 -4.52 -14.48
C PHE A 48 3.19 -6.04 -14.53
N ASP A 49 1.96 -6.57 -14.55
CA ASP A 49 1.69 -8.01 -14.49
C ASP A 49 2.41 -8.71 -13.32
N TRP A 50 2.38 -8.06 -12.16
CA TRP A 50 3.10 -8.54 -10.98
C TRP A 50 2.39 -9.68 -10.25
N ASN A 51 1.12 -9.98 -10.56
CA ASN A 51 0.32 -11.00 -9.85
C ASN A 51 0.36 -10.82 -8.31
N LEU A 52 0.28 -9.56 -7.87
CA LEU A 52 0.19 -9.19 -6.46
C LEU A 52 -1.11 -9.73 -5.85
N ILE A 53 -0.98 -10.18 -4.61
CA ILE A 53 -2.10 -10.55 -3.75
C ILE A 53 -2.01 -9.80 -2.43
N ASN A 54 -3.15 -9.64 -1.76
CA ASN A 54 -3.19 -9.06 -0.43
C ASN A 54 -2.60 -10.05 0.60
N ALA A 55 -1.65 -9.61 1.39
CA ALA A 55 -0.96 -10.45 2.36
C ALA A 55 -1.89 -10.89 3.51
N ASN A 56 -2.85 -10.03 3.90
CA ASN A 56 -3.86 -10.37 4.89
C ASN A 56 -4.81 -11.47 4.42
N SER A 57 -4.96 -11.69 3.11
CA SER A 57 -5.75 -12.81 2.58
C SER A 57 -5.03 -14.16 2.68
N GLN A 58 -3.70 -14.16 2.84
CA GLN A 58 -2.91 -15.39 3.05
C GLN A 58 -2.64 -15.67 4.52
N ARG A 59 -2.35 -14.63 5.30
CA ARG A 59 -2.11 -14.73 6.74
C ARG A 59 -2.75 -13.53 7.41
N ARG A 60 -3.79 -13.79 8.19
CA ARG A 60 -4.51 -12.76 8.95
C ARG A 60 -3.53 -11.99 9.85
N ASN A 61 -3.67 -10.67 9.89
CA ASN A 61 -2.80 -9.75 10.66
C ASN A 61 -1.33 -9.75 10.21
N GLN A 62 -1.06 -9.86 8.91
CA GLN A 62 0.29 -9.63 8.39
C GLN A 62 0.63 -8.14 8.55
N LYS A 63 1.74 -7.82 9.21
CA LYS A 63 2.10 -6.43 9.60
C LYS A 63 3.32 -5.86 8.87
N SER A 64 4.09 -6.70 8.18
CA SER A 64 5.35 -6.32 7.54
C SER A 64 5.18 -5.79 6.12
N TYR A 65 4.18 -6.27 5.39
CA TYR A 65 3.83 -5.83 4.05
C TYR A 65 2.35 -6.10 3.80
N ASP A 66 1.76 -5.32 2.90
CA ASP A 66 0.32 -5.41 2.60
C ASP A 66 0.07 -6.19 1.32
N LEU A 67 0.97 -6.09 0.32
CA LEU A 67 0.89 -6.83 -0.93
C LEU A 67 2.17 -7.64 -1.18
N ILE A 68 2.02 -8.79 -1.82
CA ILE A 68 3.14 -9.68 -2.17
C ILE A 68 2.96 -10.28 -3.56
N SER A 69 4.05 -10.37 -4.30
CA SER A 69 4.19 -11.28 -5.44
C SER A 69 5.32 -12.26 -5.15
N LYS A 70 4.97 -13.52 -4.90
CA LYS A 70 5.96 -14.57 -4.63
C LYS A 70 6.77 -14.92 -5.89
N SER A 71 6.13 -14.91 -7.06
CA SER A 71 6.78 -15.24 -8.33
C SER A 71 7.80 -14.18 -8.77
N LYS A 72 7.56 -12.92 -8.42
CA LYS A 72 8.44 -11.79 -8.75
C LYS A 72 9.33 -11.35 -7.58
N ASN A 73 9.17 -11.96 -6.40
CA ASN A 73 9.84 -11.59 -5.15
C ASN A 73 9.67 -10.10 -4.79
N VAL A 74 8.46 -9.57 -4.97
CA VAL A 74 8.10 -8.16 -4.71
C VAL A 74 7.22 -8.08 -3.46
N TYR A 75 7.54 -7.14 -2.56
CA TYR A 75 6.79 -6.86 -1.33
C TYR A 75 6.49 -5.37 -1.28
N ILE A 76 5.23 -5.02 -1.01
CA ILE A 76 4.77 -3.63 -1.04
C ILE A 76 4.00 -3.34 0.24
N GLN A 77 4.32 -2.19 0.84
CA GLN A 77 3.58 -1.64 1.96
C GLN A 77 2.85 -0.38 1.48
N ILE A 78 1.54 -0.33 1.67
CA ILE A 78 0.67 0.79 1.34
C ILE A 78 0.46 1.62 2.61
N THR A 79 0.70 2.93 2.52
CA THR A 79 0.54 3.83 3.66
C THR A 79 0.01 5.18 3.22
N ALA A 80 -1.03 5.65 3.92
CA ALA A 80 -1.58 6.99 3.75
C ALA A 80 -0.88 8.03 4.64
N ASN A 81 0.05 7.62 5.50
CA ASN A 81 0.77 8.54 6.37
C ASN A 81 1.94 9.22 5.63
N LYS A 82 1.84 10.54 5.44
CA LYS A 82 2.87 11.38 4.81
C LYS A 82 4.14 11.52 5.68
N ASN A 83 4.07 11.20 6.99
CA ASN A 83 5.21 11.21 7.91
C ASN A 83 5.96 9.87 7.86
N HIS A 84 6.63 9.60 6.75
CA HIS A 84 7.37 8.35 6.52
C HIS A 84 8.63 8.18 7.38
N LYS A 85 9.17 9.23 8.00
CA LYS A 85 10.53 9.21 8.56
C LYS A 85 10.67 8.52 9.92
N SER A 86 9.68 8.61 10.82
CA SER A 86 9.82 8.11 12.20
C SER A 86 9.37 6.66 12.43
N LYS A 87 8.61 6.06 11.51
CA LYS A 87 8.03 4.71 11.71
C LYS A 87 8.96 3.57 11.29
N TYR A 88 9.93 3.85 10.41
CA TYR A 88 10.90 2.85 9.93
C TYR A 88 12.12 2.70 10.86
N GLU A 89 12.60 3.80 11.46
CA GLU A 89 13.70 3.75 12.42
C GLU A 89 13.38 2.79 13.59
N ASN A 90 12.16 2.88 14.14
CA ASN A 90 11.73 1.99 15.22
C ASN A 90 11.53 0.51 14.81
N LYS A 91 11.15 0.22 13.55
CA LYS A 91 10.92 -1.16 13.08
C LYS A 91 12.22 -1.88 12.70
N LEU A 92 13.23 -1.14 12.25
CA LEU A 92 14.54 -1.71 11.90
C LEU A 92 15.33 -2.11 13.16
N ASP A 93 15.18 -1.35 14.25
CA ASP A 93 15.82 -1.65 15.53
C ASP A 93 15.21 -2.88 16.23
N LEU A 94 13.90 -3.09 16.11
CA LEU A 94 13.23 -4.31 16.61
C LEU A 94 13.67 -5.59 15.89
N HIS A 95 14.14 -5.51 14.65
CA HIS A 95 14.59 -6.68 13.88
C HIS A 95 16.08 -7.00 14.07
N LYS A 96 16.87 -6.10 14.67
CA LYS A 96 18.30 -6.35 14.98
C LYS A 96 18.49 -7.12 16.29
N SER A 97 17.53 -7.09 17.20
CA SER A 97 17.61 -7.81 18.48
C SER A 97 17.30 -9.31 18.39
N ASP A 98 16.73 -9.76 17.27
CA ASP A 98 16.35 -11.18 17.05
C ASP A 98 17.39 -11.96 16.23
N PHE A 99 18.49 -11.32 15.82
CA PHE A 99 19.65 -11.98 15.23
C PHE A 99 20.86 -11.80 16.15
N ILE A 100 20.98 -12.70 17.11
CA ILE A 100 22.24 -12.97 17.81
C ILE A 100 23.08 -13.81 16.81
N PHE A 101 24.28 -13.31 16.45
CA PHE A 101 25.30 -14.14 15.79
C PHE A 101 25.76 -15.25 16.73
#